data_AF-A0A846TVL9-F1
#
_entry.id   AF-A0A846TVL9-F1
#
_cell.length_a   1.000
_cell.length_b   1.000
_cell.length_c   1.000
_cell.angle_alpha   90.00
_cell.angle_beta   90.00
_cell.angle_gamma   90.00
#
_symmetry.space_group_name_H-M   'P 1'
#
loop_
_entity.id
_entity.type
_entity.pdbx_description
1 polymer ?
#
loop_
_entity_poly.entity_id
_entity_poly.type
_entity_poly.pdbx_seq_one_letter_code
_entity_poly.pdbx_strand_id
1 'polypeptide(L)'
;MNLLMRFHIVYHISLLLFILLIPSHSTDANIGKVILFLTTITGLIFLVTFYVVISFNKTIQAAKKYSYGNVALMAAEVIIFLTLGHTLYDQGLSILIFVFIFISFFILSQLLNFRIMSITAKSSFELMEEVKLFMHVGKAIEETPLSGAISKLDYLFYAFCMAVFIAEDIYIFAGAVIVILILSMKSLKIIKQEFSSHELISANEMRFAILAYHGCYIAAIFWTMMMPNLSVLLIGSLSILPLKIYVRRIAEKVYEEKKMSMNS
;
A
#
# COMPACT_ATOMS: atom_id res chain seq x y z
N MET A 1 2.71 7.29 20.96
CA MET A 1 1.71 8.19 20.32
C MET A 1 2.29 9.53 19.89
N ASN A 2 3.06 10.23 20.75
CA ASN A 2 3.69 11.51 20.39
C ASN A 2 4.57 11.45 19.14
N LEU A 3 5.25 10.31 18.92
CA LEU A 3 6.05 10.07 17.71
C LEU A 3 5.18 10.06 16.44
N LEU A 4 4.05 9.33 16.44
CA LEU A 4 3.11 9.28 15.32
C LEU A 4 2.61 10.68 14.93
N MET A 5 2.24 11.48 15.92
CA MET A 5 1.78 12.87 15.70
C MET A 5 2.88 13.76 15.12
N ARG A 6 4.12 13.61 15.59
CA ARG A 6 5.27 14.34 15.03
C ARG A 6 5.50 13.99 13.56
N PHE A 7 5.45 12.70 13.20
CA PHE A 7 5.58 12.27 11.81
C PHE A 7 4.42 12.75 10.93
N HIS A 8 3.20 12.78 11.46
CA HIS A 8 2.05 13.38 10.77
C HIS A 8 2.28 14.85 10.46
N ILE A 9 2.77 15.62 11.43
CA ILE A 9 3.06 17.05 11.24
C ILE A 9 4.17 17.21 10.19
N VAL A 10 5.26 16.45 10.28
CA VAL A 10 6.36 16.52 9.31
C VAL A 10 5.88 16.19 7.88
N TYR A 11 5.06 15.14 7.73
CA TYR A 11 4.48 14.77 6.44
C TYR A 11 3.64 15.90 5.84
N HIS A 12 2.68 16.45 6.59
CA HIS A 12 1.80 17.50 6.09
C HIS A 12 2.51 18.83 5.86
N ILE A 13 3.50 19.21 6.69
CA ILE A 13 4.33 20.40 6.46
C ILE A 13 5.15 20.23 5.18
N SER A 14 5.77 19.07 4.99
CA SER A 14 6.57 18.80 3.79
C SER A 14 5.71 18.87 2.52
N LEU A 15 4.51 18.29 2.58
CA LEU A 15 3.54 18.33 1.49
C LEU A 15 3.05 19.76 1.22
N LEU A 16 2.75 20.54 2.25
CA LEU A 16 2.34 21.94 2.09
C LEU A 16 3.43 22.79 1.43
N LEU A 17 4.68 22.65 1.91
CA LEU A 17 5.82 23.36 1.32
C LEU A 17 6.04 22.94 -0.13
N PHE A 18 5.85 21.65 -0.46
CA PHE A 18 5.92 21.18 -1.84
C PHE A 18 4.86 21.87 -2.71
N ILE A 19 3.60 21.90 -2.25
CA ILE A 19 2.49 22.55 -2.95
C ILE A 19 2.84 24.02 -3.21
N LEU A 20 3.29 24.75 -2.20
CA LEU A 20 3.65 26.17 -2.33
C LEU A 20 4.81 26.44 -3.30
N LEU A 21 5.70 25.46 -3.50
CA LEU A 21 6.80 25.56 -4.45
C LEU A 21 6.38 25.23 -5.89
N ILE A 22 5.20 24.65 -6.13
CA ILE A 22 4.73 24.27 -7.48
C ILE A 22 4.95 25.39 -8.53
N PRO A 23 4.55 26.67 -8.27
CA PRO A 23 4.70 27.77 -9.23
C PRO A 23 6.14 28.20 -9.52
N SER A 24 7.11 27.77 -8.69
CA SER A 24 8.50 28.23 -8.80
C SER A 24 9.28 27.32 -9.74
N HIS A 25 9.88 27.88 -10.80
CA HIS A 25 10.60 27.12 -11.83
C HIS A 25 12.14 27.20 -11.73
N SER A 26 12.69 27.86 -10.72
CA SER A 26 14.15 27.97 -10.55
C SER A 26 14.79 26.60 -10.23
N THR A 27 16.08 26.47 -10.54
CA THR A 27 16.87 25.26 -10.20
C THR A 27 16.79 24.94 -8.71
N ASP A 28 16.94 25.96 -7.85
CA ASP A 28 16.86 25.79 -6.40
C ASP A 28 15.47 25.32 -5.95
N ALA A 29 14.40 25.86 -6.55
CA ALA A 29 13.04 25.42 -6.26
C ALA A 29 12.82 23.96 -6.69
N ASN A 30 13.38 23.54 -7.82
CA ASN A 30 13.27 22.15 -8.27
C ASN A 30 14.05 21.19 -7.36
N ILE A 31 15.25 21.57 -6.89
CA ILE A 31 15.98 20.80 -5.87
C ILE A 31 15.14 20.71 -4.59
N GLY A 32 14.57 21.82 -4.13
CA GLY A 32 13.67 21.87 -2.98
C GLY A 32 12.46 20.93 -3.12
N LYS A 33 11.79 20.94 -4.28
CA LYS A 33 10.68 20.03 -4.59
C LYS A 33 11.10 18.57 -4.51
N VAL A 34 12.27 18.20 -5.03
CA VAL A 34 12.78 16.81 -4.95
C VAL A 34 13.02 16.39 -3.51
N ILE A 35 13.64 17.24 -2.69
CA ILE A 35 13.88 16.96 -1.27
C ILE A 35 12.54 16.78 -0.53
N LEU A 36 11.58 17.67 -0.77
CA LEU A 36 10.25 17.61 -0.14
C LEU A 36 9.43 16.42 -0.63
N PHE A 37 9.56 16.04 -1.90
CA PHE A 37 8.96 14.83 -2.45
C PHE A 37 9.47 13.59 -1.71
N LEU A 38 10.80 13.42 -1.63
CA LEU A 38 11.42 12.30 -0.92
C LEU A 38 11.06 12.28 0.57
N THR A 39 11.02 13.45 1.21
CA THR A 39 10.65 13.59 2.63
C THR A 39 9.19 13.19 2.84
N THR A 40 8.28 13.64 1.98
CA THR A 40 6.85 13.31 2.05
C THR A 40 6.62 11.81 1.84
N ILE A 41 7.27 11.20 0.84
CA ILE A 41 7.17 9.75 0.60
C ILE A 41 7.74 8.94 1.77
N THR A 42 8.88 9.36 2.34
CA THR A 42 9.47 8.71 3.52
C THR A 42 8.53 8.81 4.72
N GLY A 43 7.96 9.99 4.97
CA GLY A 43 6.95 10.22 6.00
C GLY A 43 5.73 9.33 5.81
N LEU A 44 5.21 9.22 4.59
CA LEU A 44 4.10 8.35 4.25
C LEU A 44 4.40 6.89 4.58
N ILE A 45 5.54 6.36 4.12
CA ILE A 45 5.94 4.95 4.35
C ILE A 45 5.99 4.67 5.85
N PHE A 46 6.57 5.59 6.63
CA PHE A 46 6.67 5.43 8.08
C PHE A 46 5.30 5.43 8.76
N LEU A 47 4.42 6.37 8.38
CA LEU A 47 3.06 6.47 8.92
C LEU A 47 2.20 5.25 8.55
N VAL A 48 2.27 4.80 7.30
CA VAL A 48 1.58 3.58 6.84
C VAL A 48 2.03 2.37 7.64
N THR A 49 3.33 2.23 7.90
CA THR A 49 3.87 1.14 8.72
C THR A 49 3.25 1.12 10.11
N PHE A 50 3.13 2.27 10.77
CA PHE A 50 2.45 2.34 12.07
C PHE A 50 0.97 1.98 12.00
N TYR A 51 0.26 2.46 10.99
CA TYR A 51 -1.16 2.13 10.82
C TYR A 51 -1.37 0.65 10.54
N VAL A 52 -0.44 -0.01 9.84
CA VAL A 52 -0.43 -1.46 9.68
C VAL A 52 -0.31 -2.13 11.04
N VAL A 53 0.67 -1.78 11.87
CA VAL A 53 0.84 -2.36 13.22
C VAL A 53 -0.44 -2.20 14.06
N ILE A 54 -1.02 -1.00 14.08
CA ILE A 54 -2.31 -0.72 14.75
C ILE A 54 -3.43 -1.66 14.25
N SER A 55 -3.46 -1.95 12.95
CA SER A 55 -4.51 -2.77 12.33
C SER A 55 -4.47 -4.26 12.68
N PHE A 56 -3.35 -4.76 13.24
CA PHE A 56 -3.18 -6.14 13.67
C PHE A 56 -3.64 -6.36 15.12
N ASN A 57 -3.64 -5.32 15.96
CA ASN A 57 -4.03 -5.48 17.35
C ASN A 57 -5.58 -5.53 17.51
N LYS A 58 -6.08 -6.71 17.92
CA LYS A 58 -7.52 -6.95 18.16
C LYS A 58 -8.12 -6.09 19.28
N THR A 59 -7.36 -5.68 20.30
CA THR A 59 -7.89 -4.87 21.40
C THR A 59 -8.35 -3.48 20.94
N ILE A 60 -7.79 -3.01 19.82
CA ILE A 60 -8.11 -1.73 19.19
C ILE A 60 -8.71 -1.91 17.80
N GLN A 61 -9.46 -2.99 17.56
CA GLN A 61 -10.10 -3.27 16.27
C GLN A 61 -10.94 -2.10 15.74
N ALA A 62 -11.55 -1.32 16.63
CA ALA A 62 -12.29 -0.11 16.27
C ALA A 62 -11.42 0.98 15.60
N ALA A 63 -10.11 1.01 15.87
CA ALA A 63 -9.15 1.93 15.25
C ALA A 63 -8.84 1.56 13.79
N LYS A 64 -8.98 0.28 13.42
CA LYS A 64 -8.62 -0.27 12.09
C LYS A 64 -9.26 0.51 10.94
N LYS A 65 -10.56 0.80 11.01
CA LYS A 65 -11.27 1.54 9.96
C LYS A 65 -10.75 2.98 9.79
N TYR A 66 -10.40 3.64 10.90
CA TYR A 66 -9.87 5.00 10.86
C TYR A 66 -8.43 5.02 10.33
N SER A 67 -7.61 4.02 10.69
CA SER A 67 -6.27 3.83 10.13
C SER A 67 -6.32 3.66 8.61
N TYR A 68 -7.23 2.84 8.09
CA TYR A 68 -7.40 2.68 6.64
C TYR A 68 -7.88 3.94 5.95
N GLY A 69 -8.86 4.63 6.55
CA GLY A 69 -9.31 5.93 6.04
C GLY A 69 -8.16 6.93 5.94
N ASN A 70 -7.27 6.95 6.94
CA ASN A 70 -6.14 7.87 6.96
C ASN A 70 -5.09 7.49 5.91
N VAL A 71 -4.77 6.20 5.76
CA VAL A 71 -3.88 5.72 4.70
C VAL A 71 -4.44 6.03 3.31
N ALA A 72 -5.72 5.82 3.08
CA ALA A 72 -6.37 6.14 1.81
C ALA A 72 -6.31 7.64 1.49
N LEU A 73 -6.53 8.48 2.51
CA LEU A 73 -6.47 9.93 2.38
C LEU A 73 -5.05 10.41 2.05
N MET A 74 -4.03 9.91 2.75
CA MET A 74 -2.64 10.25 2.46
C MET A 74 -2.18 9.74 1.09
N ALA A 75 -2.68 8.57 0.65
CA ALA A 75 -2.42 8.08 -0.70
C ALA A 75 -3.04 9.00 -1.77
N ALA A 76 -4.26 9.48 -1.54
CA ALA A 76 -4.91 10.45 -2.42
C ALA A 76 -4.15 11.78 -2.46
N GLU A 77 -3.66 12.27 -1.32
CA GLU A 77 -2.80 13.47 -1.23
C GLU A 77 -1.54 13.32 -2.08
N VAL A 78 -0.81 12.21 -1.94
CA VAL A 78 0.40 11.97 -2.74
C VAL A 78 0.09 11.94 -4.23
N ILE A 79 -1.00 11.28 -4.64
CA ILE A 79 -1.39 11.26 -6.06
C ILE A 79 -1.73 12.67 -6.53
N ILE A 80 -2.64 13.37 -5.86
CA ILE A 80 -3.13 14.68 -6.30
C ILE A 80 -2.02 15.72 -6.32
N PHE A 81 -1.19 15.80 -5.28
CA PHE A 81 -0.21 16.87 -5.13
C PHE A 81 1.16 16.52 -5.67
N LEU A 82 1.70 15.33 -5.35
CA LEU A 82 3.07 14.98 -5.75
C LEU A 82 3.15 14.47 -7.19
N THR A 83 2.12 13.80 -7.69
CA THR A 83 2.13 13.27 -9.07
C THR A 83 1.39 14.14 -10.07
N LEU A 84 0.22 14.66 -9.70
CA LEU A 84 -0.63 15.44 -10.61
C LEU A 84 -0.55 16.96 -10.39
N GLY A 85 0.01 17.42 -9.27
CA GLY A 85 -0.07 18.83 -8.86
C GLY A 85 0.53 19.79 -9.87
N HIS A 86 1.70 19.45 -10.44
CA HIS A 86 2.33 20.24 -11.51
C HIS A 86 1.47 20.29 -12.77
N THR A 87 1.03 19.14 -13.27
CA THR A 87 0.20 19.05 -14.47
C THR A 87 -1.12 19.81 -14.32
N LEU A 88 -1.77 19.69 -13.17
CA LEU A 88 -3.02 20.39 -12.88
C LEU A 88 -2.82 21.91 -12.77
N TYR A 89 -1.69 22.36 -12.22
CA TYR A 89 -1.34 23.78 -12.18
C TYR A 89 -1.14 24.35 -13.59
N ASP A 90 -0.39 23.63 -14.44
CA ASP A 90 -0.11 24.04 -15.82
C ASP A 90 -1.39 24.06 -16.68
N GLN A 91 -2.39 23.26 -16.32
CA GLN A 91 -3.74 23.28 -16.91
C GLN A 91 -4.63 24.44 -16.40
N GLY A 92 -4.11 25.30 -15.53
CA GLY A 92 -4.76 26.53 -15.08
C GLY A 92 -5.43 26.44 -13.70
N LEU A 93 -5.26 25.34 -12.94
CA LEU A 93 -5.73 25.34 -11.54
C LEU A 93 -4.86 26.27 -10.70
N SER A 94 -5.52 27.12 -9.91
CA SER A 94 -4.80 28.04 -9.03
C SER A 94 -4.19 27.32 -7.83
N ILE A 95 -3.06 27.85 -7.33
CA ILE A 95 -2.42 27.36 -6.12
C ILE A 95 -3.36 27.43 -4.89
N LEU A 96 -4.27 28.39 -4.85
CA LEU A 96 -5.26 28.55 -3.78
C LEU A 96 -6.22 27.36 -3.71
N ILE A 97 -6.61 26.79 -4.86
CA ILE A 97 -7.45 25.59 -4.90
C ILE A 97 -6.69 24.40 -4.29
N PHE A 98 -5.40 24.23 -4.61
CA PHE A 98 -4.60 23.17 -3.99
C PHE A 98 -4.46 23.34 -2.49
N VAL A 99 -4.22 24.56 -2.01
CA VAL A 99 -4.15 24.85 -0.57
C VAL A 99 -5.49 24.54 0.10
N PHE A 100 -6.63 24.87 -0.53
CA PHE A 100 -7.96 24.56 0.02
C PHE A 100 -8.23 23.04 0.10
N ILE A 101 -7.89 22.29 -0.96
CA ILE A 101 -8.01 20.83 -0.98
C ILE A 101 -7.09 20.23 0.11
N PHE A 102 -5.86 20.71 0.22
CA PHE A 102 -4.91 20.28 1.24
C PHE A 102 -5.45 20.53 2.65
N ILE A 103 -5.98 21.72 2.95
CA ILE A 103 -6.56 22.03 4.27
C ILE A 103 -7.72 21.09 4.57
N SER A 104 -8.57 20.80 3.59
CA SER A 104 -9.71 19.88 3.74
C SER A 104 -9.25 18.47 4.09
N PHE A 105 -8.24 17.97 3.39
CA PHE A 105 -7.65 16.64 3.66
C PHE A 105 -6.89 16.62 4.99
N PHE A 106 -6.14 17.66 5.31
CA PHE A 106 -5.47 17.79 6.61
C PHE A 106 -6.48 17.72 7.77
N ILE A 107 -7.57 18.47 7.72
CA ILE A 107 -8.62 18.44 8.75
C ILE A 107 -9.19 17.04 8.89
N LEU A 108 -9.53 16.39 7.77
CA LEU A 108 -10.07 15.03 7.77
C LEU A 108 -9.06 14.02 8.35
N SER A 109 -7.79 14.12 7.99
CA SER A 109 -6.69 13.30 8.52
C SER A 109 -6.55 13.48 10.04
N GLN A 110 -6.61 14.71 10.54
CA GLN A 110 -6.55 15.00 11.96
C GLN A 110 -7.77 14.46 12.73
N LEU A 111 -8.97 14.54 12.16
CA LEU A 111 -10.17 13.94 12.74
C LEU A 111 -10.04 12.41 12.88
N LEU A 112 -9.54 11.74 11.84
CA LEU A 112 -9.28 10.30 11.88
C LEU A 112 -8.21 9.95 12.92
N ASN A 113 -7.12 10.71 12.97
CA ASN A 113 -6.06 10.53 13.96
C ASN A 113 -6.55 10.71 15.40
N PHE A 114 -7.36 11.72 15.66
CA PHE A 114 -7.95 11.94 16.97
C PHE A 114 -8.80 10.73 17.41
N ARG A 115 -9.59 10.14 16.51
CA ARG A 115 -10.35 8.91 16.80
C ARG A 115 -9.44 7.73 17.13
N ILE A 116 -8.35 7.54 16.38
CA ILE A 116 -7.35 6.48 16.65
C ILE A 116 -6.70 6.70 18.02
N MET A 117 -6.27 7.92 18.32
CA MET A 117 -5.66 8.27 19.61
C MET A 117 -6.61 8.03 20.79
N SER A 118 -7.88 8.41 20.64
CA SER A 118 -8.90 8.18 21.68
C SER A 118 -9.11 6.69 21.99
N ILE A 119 -9.05 5.82 20.99
CA ILE A 119 -9.24 4.37 21.15
C ILE A 119 -7.99 3.73 21.77
N THR A 120 -6.80 4.10 21.28
CA THR A 120 -5.51 3.57 21.74
C THR A 120 -5.17 4.02 23.17
N ALA A 121 -5.55 5.24 23.56
CA ALA A 121 -5.35 5.73 24.94
C ALA A 121 -6.15 4.93 25.98
N LYS A 122 -7.33 4.41 25.60
CA LYS A 122 -8.20 3.63 26.51
C LYS A 122 -7.73 2.19 26.73
N SER A 123 -6.78 1.70 25.94
CA SER A 123 -6.42 0.28 25.85
C SER A 123 -4.99 -0.02 26.27
N SER A 124 -4.34 0.91 26.99
CA SER A 124 -2.93 0.83 27.42
C SER A 124 -1.99 0.38 26.29
N PHE A 125 -2.24 0.87 25.07
CA PHE A 125 -1.52 0.46 23.87
C PHE A 125 -0.10 1.04 23.84
N GLU A 126 0.91 0.19 23.98
CA GLU A 126 2.32 0.55 23.83
C GLU A 126 2.83 0.30 22.41
N LEU A 127 2.90 1.37 21.62
CA LEU A 127 3.28 1.29 20.20
C LEU A 127 4.64 0.60 19.97
N MET A 128 5.63 0.82 20.84
CA MET A 128 6.97 0.28 20.63
C MET A 128 7.02 -1.23 20.85
N GLU A 129 6.30 -1.74 21.86
CA GLU A 129 6.19 -3.18 22.09
C GLU A 129 5.45 -3.86 20.94
N GLU A 130 4.40 -3.22 20.44
CA GLU A 130 3.61 -3.71 19.32
C GLU A 130 4.42 -3.75 18.02
N VAL A 131 5.29 -2.76 17.78
CA VAL A 131 6.24 -2.79 16.66
C VAL A 131 7.23 -3.96 16.80
N LYS A 132 7.77 -4.21 18.01
CA LYS A 132 8.68 -5.34 18.25
C LYS A 132 7.98 -6.68 18.01
N LEU A 133 6.77 -6.85 18.54
CA LEU A 133 5.94 -8.04 18.30
C LEU A 133 5.68 -8.23 16.81
N PHE A 134 5.30 -7.16 16.10
CA PHE A 134 5.09 -7.20 14.66
C PHE A 134 6.35 -7.61 13.89
N MET A 135 7.53 -7.15 14.30
CA MET A 135 8.81 -7.60 13.72
C MET A 135 9.05 -9.10 13.94
N HIS A 136 8.73 -9.64 15.12
CA HIS A 136 8.85 -11.08 15.38
C HIS A 136 7.90 -11.92 14.52
N VAL A 137 6.69 -11.42 14.26
CA VAL A 137 5.75 -12.04 13.31
C VAL A 137 6.32 -12.02 11.89
N GLY A 138 6.90 -10.90 11.47
CA GLY A 138 7.60 -10.79 10.19
C GLY A 138 8.67 -11.87 10.03
N LYS A 139 9.55 -12.02 11.02
CA LYS A 139 10.59 -13.07 11.02
C LYS A 139 10.01 -14.49 10.94
N ALA A 140 8.96 -14.77 11.71
CA ALA A 140 8.29 -16.07 11.67
C ALA A 140 7.70 -16.38 10.28
N ILE A 141 7.18 -15.37 9.58
CA ILE A 141 6.69 -15.54 8.20
C ILE A 141 7.85 -15.65 7.20
N GLU A 142 8.97 -14.95 7.41
CA GLU A 142 10.18 -15.07 6.57
C GLU A 142 10.78 -16.48 6.61
N GLU A 143 10.67 -17.18 7.73
CA GLU A 143 11.10 -18.58 7.87
C GLU A 143 10.22 -19.55 7.06
N THR A 144 9.05 -19.12 6.59
CA THR A 144 8.17 -19.92 5.73
C THR A 144 8.45 -19.67 4.24
N PRO A 145 8.20 -20.66 3.35
CA PRO A 145 8.34 -20.45 1.91
C PRO A 145 7.32 -19.44 1.35
N LEU A 146 6.32 -19.03 2.15
CA LEU A 146 5.30 -18.05 1.80
C LEU A 146 5.88 -16.68 1.48
N SER A 147 6.80 -16.17 2.31
CA SER A 147 7.42 -14.85 2.13
C SER A 147 8.17 -14.75 0.79
N GLY A 148 8.98 -15.76 0.48
CA GLY A 148 9.72 -15.84 -0.78
C GLY A 148 8.80 -15.97 -2.00
N ALA A 149 7.72 -16.74 -1.88
CA ALA A 149 6.74 -16.90 -2.96
C ALA A 149 6.01 -15.59 -3.29
N ILE A 150 5.54 -14.86 -2.27
CA ILE A 150 4.86 -13.57 -2.46
C ILE A 150 5.80 -12.52 -3.00
N SER A 151 7.02 -12.41 -2.45
CA SER A 151 8.02 -11.46 -2.92
C SER A 151 8.32 -11.65 -4.41
N LYS A 152 8.40 -12.91 -4.85
CA LYS A 152 8.54 -13.23 -6.28
C LYS A 152 7.34 -12.81 -7.12
N LEU A 153 6.11 -12.95 -6.61
CA LEU A 153 4.92 -12.45 -7.31
C LEU A 153 4.90 -10.92 -7.39
N ASP A 154 5.37 -10.23 -6.34
CA ASP A 154 5.50 -8.76 -6.35
C ASP A 154 6.52 -8.30 -7.40
N TYR A 155 7.66 -8.98 -7.54
CA TYR A 155 8.61 -8.69 -8.62
C TYR A 155 8.01 -8.90 -10.02
N LEU A 156 7.23 -9.96 -10.20
CA LEU A 156 6.54 -10.20 -11.47
C LEU A 156 5.47 -9.13 -11.74
N PHE A 157 4.80 -8.61 -10.71
CA PHE A 157 3.90 -7.49 -10.87
C PHE A 157 4.61 -6.18 -11.20
N TYR A 158 5.80 -5.93 -10.64
CA TYR A 158 6.61 -4.79 -11.09
C TYR A 158 7.03 -4.94 -12.56
N ALA A 159 7.38 -6.15 -13.00
CA ALA A 159 7.64 -6.42 -14.41
C ALA A 159 6.39 -6.18 -15.27
N PHE A 160 5.20 -6.54 -14.80
CA PHE A 160 3.94 -6.19 -15.47
C PHE A 160 3.76 -4.67 -15.59
N CYS A 161 3.94 -3.93 -14.50
CA CYS A 161 3.84 -2.46 -14.54
C CYS A 161 4.80 -1.87 -15.58
N MET A 162 6.05 -2.32 -15.60
CA MET A 162 7.03 -1.89 -16.60
C MET A 162 6.58 -2.26 -18.03
N ALA A 163 6.01 -3.44 -18.22
CA ALA A 163 5.47 -3.85 -19.52
C ALA A 163 4.32 -2.93 -19.98
N VAL A 164 3.44 -2.48 -19.08
CA VAL A 164 2.37 -1.53 -19.43
C VAL A 164 2.93 -0.18 -19.92
N PHE A 165 4.07 0.26 -19.39
CA PHE A 165 4.69 1.54 -19.80
C PHE A 165 5.57 1.44 -21.05
N ILE A 166 6.25 0.31 -21.25
CA ILE A 166 7.26 0.15 -22.31
C ILE A 166 6.69 -0.53 -23.55
N ALA A 167 5.72 -1.44 -23.40
CA ALA A 167 5.17 -2.15 -24.53
C ALA A 167 4.23 -1.24 -25.32
N GLU A 168 4.77 -0.60 -26.36
CA GLU A 168 4.00 0.16 -27.34
C GLU A 168 3.13 -0.76 -28.22
N ASP A 169 3.52 -2.03 -28.35
CA ASP A 169 2.86 -3.04 -29.17
C ASP A 169 2.16 -4.11 -28.31
N ILE A 170 0.93 -4.46 -28.70
CA ILE A 170 0.07 -5.41 -27.98
C ILE A 170 0.64 -6.84 -27.95
N TYR A 171 1.37 -7.27 -28.97
CA TYR A 171 1.98 -8.61 -29.01
C TYR A 171 3.16 -8.69 -28.04
N ILE A 172 3.96 -7.62 -27.94
CA ILE A 172 5.03 -7.51 -26.93
C ILE A 172 4.42 -7.53 -25.53
N PHE A 173 3.36 -6.76 -25.31
CA PHE A 173 2.66 -6.73 -24.02
C PHE A 173 2.08 -8.10 -23.64
N ALA A 174 1.33 -8.74 -24.55
CA ALA A 174 0.75 -10.06 -24.33
C ALA A 174 1.84 -11.12 -24.09
N GLY A 175 2.95 -11.07 -24.83
CA GLY A 175 4.11 -11.92 -24.61
C GLY A 175 4.70 -11.77 -23.21
N ALA A 176 4.89 -10.54 -22.74
CA ALA A 176 5.36 -10.27 -21.38
C ALA A 176 4.40 -10.82 -20.31
N VAL A 177 3.09 -10.62 -20.49
CA VAL A 177 2.07 -11.16 -19.57
C VAL A 177 2.08 -12.69 -19.55
N ILE A 178 2.23 -13.35 -20.70
CA ILE A 178 2.33 -14.82 -20.77
C ILE A 178 3.58 -15.32 -20.02
N VAL A 179 4.73 -14.68 -20.21
CA VAL A 179 5.96 -15.02 -19.46
C VAL A 179 5.74 -14.85 -17.96
N ILE A 180 5.10 -13.77 -17.53
CA ILE A 180 4.75 -13.53 -16.12
C ILE A 180 3.88 -14.66 -15.56
N LEU A 181 2.84 -15.07 -16.29
CA LEU A 181 1.97 -16.18 -15.89
C LEU A 181 2.75 -17.49 -15.74
N ILE A 182 3.63 -17.82 -16.69
CA ILE A 182 4.48 -19.03 -16.62
C ILE A 182 5.41 -18.98 -15.40
N LEU A 183 6.10 -17.85 -15.18
CA LEU A 183 7.04 -17.68 -14.07
C LEU A 183 6.33 -17.68 -12.70
N SER A 184 5.06 -17.28 -12.65
CA SER A 184 4.25 -17.26 -11.43
C SER A 184 3.84 -18.65 -10.92
N MET A 185 3.78 -19.67 -11.80
CA MET A 185 3.24 -21.00 -11.48
C MET A 185 3.93 -21.65 -10.27
N LYS A 186 5.25 -21.56 -10.17
CA LYS A 186 6.02 -22.13 -9.05
C LYS A 186 5.64 -21.46 -7.72
N SER A 187 5.56 -20.13 -7.70
CA SER A 187 5.18 -19.37 -6.51
C SER A 187 3.74 -19.64 -6.10
N LEU A 188 2.80 -19.69 -7.06
CA LEU A 188 1.40 -19.99 -6.79
C LEU A 188 1.21 -21.41 -6.23
N LYS A 189 2.01 -22.39 -6.68
CA LYS A 189 1.99 -23.74 -6.12
C LYS A 189 2.42 -23.77 -4.65
N ILE A 190 3.46 -23.02 -4.29
CA ILE A 190 3.92 -22.87 -2.90
C ILE A 190 2.83 -22.22 -2.06
N ILE A 191 2.26 -21.10 -2.51
CA ILE A 191 1.18 -20.41 -1.81
C ILE A 191 -0.02 -21.33 -1.60
N LYS A 192 -0.39 -22.13 -2.61
CA LYS A 192 -1.47 -23.11 -2.52
C LYS A 192 -1.21 -24.16 -1.42
N GLN A 193 0.03 -24.63 -1.30
CA GLN A 193 0.42 -25.60 -0.27
C GLN A 193 0.35 -24.98 1.13
N GLU A 194 0.92 -23.79 1.32
CA GLU A 194 0.87 -23.06 2.59
C GLU A 194 -0.56 -22.67 3.00
N PHE A 195 -1.40 -22.27 2.05
CA PHE A 195 -2.80 -21.96 2.37
C PHE A 195 -3.59 -23.19 2.81
N SER A 196 -3.24 -24.37 2.27
CA SER A 196 -3.87 -25.63 2.64
C SER A 196 -3.40 -26.16 4.00
N SER A 197 -2.16 -25.87 4.41
CA SER A 197 -1.60 -26.34 5.69
C SER A 197 -2.13 -25.58 6.91
N HIS A 198 -2.54 -24.31 6.75
CA HIS A 198 -2.95 -23.46 7.88
C HIS A 198 -4.43 -23.59 8.29
N GLU A 199 -5.27 -24.34 7.55
CA GLU A 199 -6.73 -24.50 7.75
C GLU A 199 -7.56 -23.19 7.80
N LEU A 200 -6.91 -22.03 7.60
CA LEU A 200 -7.52 -20.70 7.68
C LEU A 200 -8.24 -20.28 6.40
N ILE A 201 -7.95 -20.93 5.28
CA ILE A 201 -8.37 -20.53 3.95
C ILE A 201 -9.12 -21.70 3.32
N SER A 202 -10.38 -21.49 2.97
CA SER A 202 -11.18 -22.54 2.35
C SER A 202 -10.68 -22.86 0.94
N ALA A 203 -10.95 -24.08 0.47
CA ALA A 203 -10.61 -24.49 -0.89
C ALA A 203 -11.22 -23.57 -1.97
N ASN A 204 -12.40 -23.01 -1.69
CA ASN A 204 -13.08 -22.07 -2.59
C ASN A 204 -12.39 -20.70 -2.63
N GLU A 205 -12.00 -20.16 -1.47
CA GLU A 205 -11.22 -18.91 -1.38
C GLU A 205 -9.86 -19.05 -2.09
N MET A 206 -9.18 -20.18 -1.88
CA MET A 206 -7.92 -20.46 -2.55
C MET A 206 -8.07 -20.56 -4.07
N ARG A 207 -9.11 -21.25 -4.56
CA ARG A 207 -9.43 -21.30 -6.00
C ARG A 207 -9.72 -19.90 -6.53
N PHE A 208 -10.51 -19.11 -5.81
CA PHE A 208 -10.82 -17.74 -6.19
C PHE A 208 -9.55 -16.88 -6.30
N ALA A 209 -8.63 -16.91 -5.33
CA ALA A 209 -7.41 -16.11 -5.41
C ALA A 209 -6.52 -16.51 -6.60
N ILE A 210 -6.37 -17.82 -6.85
CA ILE A 210 -5.56 -18.29 -7.99
C ILE A 210 -6.23 -17.91 -9.32
N LEU A 211 -7.55 -18.06 -9.42
CA LEU A 211 -8.33 -17.68 -10.60
C LEU A 211 -8.30 -16.17 -10.82
N ALA A 212 -8.43 -15.37 -9.76
CA ALA A 212 -8.35 -13.92 -9.82
C ALA A 212 -6.96 -13.47 -10.28
N TYR A 213 -5.88 -14.12 -9.80
CA TYR A 213 -4.52 -13.82 -10.25
C TYR A 213 -4.38 -14.00 -11.77
N HIS A 214 -4.69 -15.18 -12.29
CA HIS A 214 -4.57 -15.45 -13.73
C HIS A 214 -5.58 -14.65 -14.55
N GLY A 215 -6.83 -14.60 -14.09
CA GLY A 215 -7.93 -13.94 -14.77
C GLY A 215 -7.70 -12.44 -14.94
N CYS A 216 -7.13 -11.77 -13.94
CA CYS A 216 -6.80 -10.35 -14.04
C CYS A 216 -5.69 -10.08 -15.06
N TYR A 217 -4.65 -10.92 -15.13
CA TYR A 217 -3.61 -10.77 -16.16
C TYR A 217 -4.14 -11.01 -17.57
N ILE A 218 -4.97 -12.03 -17.78
CA ILE A 218 -5.60 -12.28 -19.08
C ILE A 218 -6.56 -11.13 -19.44
N ALA A 219 -7.36 -10.67 -18.46
CA ALA A 219 -8.24 -9.52 -18.64
C ALA A 219 -7.45 -8.24 -18.96
N ALA A 220 -6.25 -8.06 -18.41
CA ALA A 220 -5.39 -6.92 -18.72
C ALA A 220 -4.96 -6.90 -20.20
N ILE A 221 -4.70 -8.07 -20.82
CA ILE A 221 -4.42 -8.14 -22.26
C ILE A 221 -5.64 -7.66 -23.05
N PHE A 222 -6.82 -8.20 -22.76
CA PHE A 222 -8.06 -7.81 -23.44
C PHE A 222 -8.39 -6.32 -23.23
N TRP A 223 -8.18 -5.83 -22.00
CA TRP A 223 -8.42 -4.44 -21.67
C TRP A 223 -7.47 -3.51 -22.42
N THR A 224 -6.19 -3.87 -22.53
CA THR A 224 -5.21 -3.09 -23.30
C THR A 224 -5.60 -2.99 -24.78
N MET A 225 -6.19 -4.04 -25.35
CA MET A 225 -6.71 -4.00 -26.73
C MET A 225 -7.87 -3.01 -26.91
N MET A 226 -8.71 -2.84 -25.89
CA MET A 226 -9.86 -1.94 -25.95
C MET A 226 -9.51 -0.51 -25.54
N MET A 227 -8.66 -0.36 -24.53
CA MET A 227 -8.30 0.90 -23.87
C MET A 227 -6.83 0.84 -23.41
N PRO A 228 -5.87 1.17 -24.28
CA PRO A 228 -4.43 1.17 -23.96
C PRO A 228 -4.06 2.40 -23.13
N ASN A 229 -4.53 2.44 -21.89
CA ASN A 229 -4.29 3.54 -20.96
C ASN A 229 -3.90 3.01 -19.57
N LEU A 230 -3.62 3.94 -18.65
CA LEU A 230 -3.16 3.62 -17.30
C LEU A 230 -4.11 2.73 -16.49
N SER A 231 -5.38 2.60 -16.87
CA SER A 231 -6.34 1.73 -16.18
C SER A 231 -6.01 0.24 -16.30
N VAL A 232 -5.17 -0.16 -17.27
CA VAL A 232 -4.60 -1.51 -17.35
C VAL A 232 -3.83 -1.86 -16.08
N LEU A 233 -3.13 -0.90 -15.46
CA LEU A 233 -2.43 -1.10 -14.19
C LEU A 233 -3.38 -1.47 -13.06
N LEU A 234 -4.59 -0.90 -13.04
CA LEU A 234 -5.60 -1.19 -12.02
C LEU A 234 -6.02 -2.66 -12.11
N ILE A 235 -6.26 -3.16 -13.32
CA ILE A 235 -6.63 -4.56 -13.55
C ILE A 235 -5.50 -5.49 -13.12
N GLY A 236 -4.25 -5.19 -13.51
CA GLY A 236 -3.10 -5.97 -13.06
C GLY A 236 -2.94 -5.97 -11.54
N SER A 237 -3.20 -4.84 -10.87
CA SER A 237 -3.07 -4.72 -9.42
C SER A 237 -4.08 -5.60 -8.66
N LEU A 238 -5.26 -5.83 -9.24
CA LEU A 238 -6.29 -6.70 -8.68
C LEU A 238 -5.86 -8.18 -8.67
N SER A 239 -4.89 -8.59 -9.50
CA SER A 239 -4.41 -9.98 -9.57
C SER A 239 -3.81 -10.46 -8.24
N ILE A 240 -3.05 -9.61 -7.55
CA ILE A 240 -2.32 -9.95 -6.33
C ILE A 240 -3.14 -9.70 -5.07
N LEU A 241 -4.16 -8.85 -5.15
CA LEU A 241 -4.91 -8.39 -3.99
C LEU A 241 -5.54 -9.54 -3.18
N PRO A 242 -6.24 -10.54 -3.77
CA PRO A 242 -6.79 -11.66 -3.01
C PRO A 242 -5.73 -12.49 -2.30
N LEU A 243 -4.58 -12.71 -2.94
CA LEU A 243 -3.46 -13.44 -2.33
C LEU A 243 -2.95 -12.69 -1.09
N LYS A 244 -2.72 -11.37 -1.20
CA LYS A 244 -2.27 -10.55 -0.06
C LYS A 244 -3.28 -10.49 1.08
N ILE A 245 -4.58 -10.49 0.78
CA ILE A 245 -5.64 -10.55 1.81
C ILE A 245 -5.55 -11.86 2.60
N TYR A 246 -5.31 -12.99 1.93
CA TYR A 246 -5.24 -14.28 2.61
C TYR A 246 -3.93 -14.49 3.38
N VAL A 247 -2.81 -14.02 2.84
CA VAL A 247 -1.53 -13.96 3.58
C VAL A 247 -1.68 -13.17 4.87
N ARG A 248 -2.38 -12.04 4.80
CA ARG A 248 -2.66 -11.23 5.99
C ARG A 248 -3.41 -12.02 7.06
N ARG A 249 -4.38 -12.88 6.71
CA ARG A 249 -5.10 -13.70 7.70
C ARG A 249 -4.16 -14.68 8.41
N ILE A 250 -3.22 -15.29 7.67
CA ILE A 250 -2.18 -16.14 8.26
C ILE A 250 -1.31 -15.31 9.21
N ALA A 251 -0.88 -14.11 8.78
CA ALA A 251 -0.10 -13.21 9.62
C ALA A 251 -0.84 -12.77 10.89
N GLU A 252 -2.15 -12.50 10.80
CA GLU A 252 -3.00 -12.17 11.95
C GLU A 252 -3.05 -13.34 12.95
N LYS A 253 -3.16 -14.59 12.49
CA LYS A 253 -3.10 -15.79 13.37
C LYS A 253 -1.74 -15.93 14.06
N VAL A 254 -0.64 -15.83 13.31
CA VAL A 254 0.73 -15.92 13.88
C VAL A 254 0.96 -14.80 14.91
N TYR A 255 0.45 -13.60 14.64
CA TYR A 255 0.50 -12.49 15.58
C TYR A 255 -0.24 -12.80 16.89
N GLU A 256 -1.42 -13.42 16.82
CA GLU A 256 -2.18 -13.82 18.01
C GLU A 256 -1.47 -14.88 18.84
N GLU A 257 -0.95 -15.92 18.20
CA GLU A 257 -0.20 -16.99 18.86
C GLU A 257 1.03 -16.44 19.60
N LYS A 258 1.79 -15.55 18.95
CA LYS A 258 2.94 -14.89 19.56
C LYS A 258 2.55 -13.97 20.71
N LYS A 259 1.47 -13.21 20.57
CA LYS A 259 0.98 -12.32 21.63
C LYS A 259 0.54 -13.08 22.87
N MET A 260 -0.11 -14.24 22.70
CA MET A 260 -0.47 -15.11 23.82
C MET A 260 0.77 -15.67 24.52
N SER A 261 1.78 -16.10 23.77
CA SER A 261 3.03 -16.64 24.32
C SER A 261 3.87 -15.64 25.11
N MET A 262 3.73 -14.34 24.86
CA MET A 262 4.42 -13.28 25.61
C MET A 262 3.71 -12.90 26.91
N ASN A 263 2.43 -13.23 27.02
CA ASN A 263 1.59 -12.91 28.19
C ASN A 263 1.41 -14.10 29.14
N SER A 264 1.90 -15.29 28.77
CA SER A 264 1.93 -16.52 29.57
C SER A 264 3.27 -16.70 30.27
#